data_AF-A0A937XEN9-F1
#
_entry.id   AF-A0A937XEN9-F1
#
_cell.length_a   1.000
_cell.length_b   1.000
_cell.length_c   1.000
_cell.angle_alpha   90.00
_cell.angle_beta   90.00
_cell.angle_gamma   90.00
#
_symmetry.space_group_name_H-M   'P 1'
#
loop_
_entity.id
_entity.type
_entity.pdbx_description
1 polymer ?
#
loop_
_entity_poly.entity_id
_entity_poly.type
_entity_poly.pdbx_seq_one_letter_code
_entity_poly.pdbx_strand_id
1 'polypeptide(L)' 'MRILGLSCFYHDSAVALVRDGEIVFAAQEERYSRR' A
#
# COMPACT_ATOMS: atom_id res chain seq x y z
N MET A 1 -9.98 -2.88 -14.47
CA MET A 1 -8.82 -1.96 -14.42
C MET A 1 -7.98 -2.26 -13.18
N ARG A 2 -6.65 -2.18 -13.25
CA ARG A 2 -5.76 -2.42 -12.09
C ARG A 2 -4.92 -1.19 -11.82
N ILE A 3 -4.87 -0.75 -10.56
CA ILE A 3 -4.12 0.44 -10.12
C ILE A 3 -3.22 0.04 -8.95
N LEU A 4 -1.94 0.42 -9.03
CA LEU A 4 -0.98 0.32 -7.94
C LEU A 4 -0.73 1.72 -7.37
N GLY A 5 -1.21 1.98 -6.16
CA GLY A 5 -0.94 3.21 -5.43
C GLY A 5 0.30 3.07 -4.55
N LEU A 6 1.21 4.03 -4.63
CA LEU A 6 2.41 4.11 -3.80
C LEU A 6 2.38 5.41 -3.00
N SER A 7 2.63 5.31 -1.70
CA SER A 7 2.89 6.46 -0.84
C SER A 7 4.31 6.36 -0.34
N CYS A 8 5.19 7.21 -0.85
CA CYS A 8 6.61 7.22 -0.53
C CYS A 8 7.08 8.62 -0.10
N PHE A 9 6.20 9.39 0.53
CA PHE A 9 6.49 10.77 0.93
C PHE A 9 6.69 10.87 2.45
N TYR A 10 7.96 10.92 2.87
CA TYR A 10 8.49 11.03 4.24
C TYR A 10 7.95 10.05 5.33
N HIS A 11 8.86 9.70 6.24
CA HIS A 11 8.71 8.79 7.38
C HIS A 11 8.40 7.32 7.02
N ASP A 12 7.21 6.98 6.53
CA ASP A 12 6.81 5.58 6.27
C ASP A 12 6.29 5.35 4.86
N SER A 13 6.69 4.24 4.24
CA SER A 13 6.21 3.85 2.91
C SER A 13 4.94 2.99 2.99
N ALA A 14 4.04 3.12 2.01
CA ALA A 14 2.85 2.29 1.90
C ALA A 14 2.48 1.97 0.44
N VAL A 15 1.71 0.89 0.25
CA VAL A 15 1.22 0.44 -1.06
C VAL A 15 -0.23 -0.04 -0.97
N ALA A 16 -1.03 0.24 -2.01
CA ALA A 16 -2.37 -0.30 -2.17
C ALA A 16 -2.58 -0.82 -3.60
N LEU A 17 -3.21 -2.00 -3.72
CA LEU A 17 -3.63 -2.56 -5.00
C LEU A 17 -5.16 -2.46 -5.10
N VAL A 18 -5.61 -1.78 -6.15
CA VAL A 18 -7.03 -1.66 -6.49
C VAL A 18 -7.31 -2.43 -7.76
N ARG A 19 -8.35 -3.28 -7.73
CA ARG A 19 -8.84 -4.03 -8.88
C ARG A 19 -10.33 -3.79 -9.02
N ASP A 20 -10.73 -3.29 -10.18
CA ASP A 20 -12.14 -3.09 -10.55
C ASP A 20 -12.91 -2.22 -9.55
N GLY A 21 -12.23 -1.21 -8.98
CA GLY A 21 -12.78 -0.28 -7.98
C GLY A 21 -12.62 -0.74 -6.53
N GLU A 22 -12.23 -1.99 -6.30
CA GLU A 22 -12.11 -2.59 -4.97
C GLU A 22 -10.65 -2.66 -4.50
N ILE A 23 -10.41 -2.39 -3.21
CA ILE A 23 -9.09 -2.58 -2.59
C ILE A 23 -8.90 -4.07 -2.31
N VAL A 24 -7.92 -4.68 -2.96
CA VAL A 24 -7.63 -6.11 -2.81
C VAL A 24 -6.38 -6.38 -1.96
N PHE A 25 -5.54 -5.37 -1.77
CA PHE A 25 -4.35 -5.45 -0.91
C PHE A 25 -3.94 -4.05 -0.43
N ALA A 26 -3.50 -3.97 0.83
CA ALA A 26 -2.92 -2.76 1.40
C ALA A 26 -1.83 -3.13 2.43
N ALA A 27 -0.71 -2.42 2.39
CA ALA A 27 0.45 -2.66 3.24
C ALA A 27 1.12 -1.33 3.64
N GLN A 28 1.64 -1.28 4.86
CA GLN A 28 2.41 -0.16 5.42
C GLN A 28 3.71 -0.70 6.00
N GLU A 29 4.85 -0.10 5.63
CA GLU A 29 6.20 -0.57 5.97
C GLU A 29 6.39 -0.79 7.47
N GLU A 30 5.97 0.17 8.30
CA GLU A 30 6.03 0.10 9.76
C GLU A 30 5.26 -1.11 10.37
N ARG A 31 4.32 -1.74 9.66
CA ARG A 31 3.67 -2.97 10.12
C ARG A 31 4.48 -4.24 9.85
N TYR A 32 5.47 -4.17 8.96
CA TYR A 32 6.36 -5.28 8.62
C TYR A 32 7.70 -5.22 9.39
N SER A 33 8.06 -4.06 9.96
CA SER A 33 9.26 -3.88 10.78
C SER A 33 9.09 -4.35 12.23
N ARG A 34 7.84 -4.57 12.69
CA ARG A 34 7.52 -5.02 14.05
C ARG A 34 7.78 -6.53 14.19
N ARG A 35 8.72 -6.90 15.08
CA ARG A 35 8.93 -8.29 15.55
C ARG A 35 7.89 -8.68 16.60
#